data_AF-A0A8H4EIH2-F1
#
_entry.id   AF-A0A8H4EIH2-F1
#
_cell.length_a   1.000
_cell.length_b   1.000
_cell.length_c   1.000
_cell.angle_alpha   90.00
_cell.angle_beta   90.00
_cell.angle_gamma   90.00
#
_symmetry.space_group_name_H-M   'P 1'
#
loop_
_entity.id
_entity.type
_entity.pdbx_description
1 polymer ?
#
loop_
_entity_poly.entity_id
_entity_poly.type
_entity_poly.pdbx_seq_one_letter_code
_entity_poly.pdbx_strand_id
1 'polypeptide(L)'
;MMRLNQERIMIQYNEIREEIEKEKEIDRLRNFQFWYQQIVNSDIPETLQNQLHEKRRQRFEELEYIRKYNNNKKYELQTLRSERLKELSNKYYEEIEKEIPMINDDILLSDGGRFDNRI
;
A
#
# COMPACT_ATOMS: atom_id res chain seq x y z
N MET A 1 -29.75 -39.88 -19.50
CA MET A 1 -29.86 -38.41 -19.60
C MET A 1 -29.59 -37.67 -18.29
N MET A 2 -30.18 -38.06 -17.14
CA MET A 2 -29.96 -37.36 -15.85
C MET A 2 -28.49 -37.23 -15.41
N ARG A 3 -27.67 -38.29 -15.54
CA ARG A 3 -26.25 -38.26 -15.11
C ARG A 3 -25.39 -37.27 -15.91
N LEU A 4 -25.59 -37.19 -17.24
CA LEU A 4 -24.86 -36.25 -18.11
C LEU A 4 -25.15 -34.79 -17.74
N ASN A 5 -26.36 -34.49 -17.27
CA ASN A 5 -26.72 -33.14 -16.84
C ASN A 5 -26.04 -32.77 -15.51
N GLN A 6 -25.95 -33.73 -14.59
CA GLN A 6 -25.27 -33.54 -13.30
C GLN A 6 -23.76 -33.33 -13.48
N GLU A 7 -23.11 -34.10 -14.38
CA GLU A 7 -21.70 -33.92 -14.69
C GLU A 7 -21.42 -32.53 -15.28
N ARG A 8 -22.24 -32.06 -16.23
CA ARG A 8 -22.11 -30.71 -16.79
C ARG A 8 -22.23 -29.61 -15.73
N ILE A 9 -23.19 -29.72 -14.83
CA ILE A 9 -23.37 -28.78 -13.71
C ILE A 9 -22.12 -28.75 -12.82
N MET A 10 -21.58 -29.92 -12.49
CA MET A 10 -20.38 -30.00 -11.64
C MET A 10 -19.13 -29.46 -12.31
N ILE A 11 -18.97 -29.67 -13.62
CA ILE A 11 -17.87 -29.07 -14.39
C ILE A 11 -17.97 -27.54 -14.33
N GLN A 12 -19.13 -26.98 -14.69
CA GLN A 12 -19.35 -25.54 -14.66
C GLN A 12 -19.14 -24.95 -13.26
N TYR A 13 -19.63 -25.63 -12.22
CA TYR A 13 -19.40 -25.23 -10.82
C TYR A 13 -17.91 -25.16 -10.48
N ASN A 14 -17.15 -26.19 -10.84
CA ASN A 14 -15.72 -26.24 -10.55
C ASN A 14 -14.94 -25.16 -11.31
N GLU A 15 -15.28 -24.93 -12.58
CA GLU A 15 -14.68 -23.86 -13.41
C GLU A 15 -14.88 -22.49 -12.75
N ILE A 16 -16.13 -22.12 -12.44
CA ILE A 16 -16.43 -20.84 -11.80
C ILE A 16 -15.74 -20.73 -10.43
N ARG A 17 -15.71 -21.81 -9.64
CA ARG A 17 -15.04 -21.83 -8.34
C ARG A 17 -13.55 -21.56 -8.47
N GLU A 18 -12.87 -22.22 -9.40
CA GLU A 18 -11.44 -22.04 -9.65
C GLU A 18 -11.11 -20.65 -10.17
N GLU A 19 -11.93 -20.09 -11.06
CA GLU A 19 -11.71 -18.75 -11.59
C GLU A 19 -11.89 -17.68 -10.50
N ILE A 20 -12.87 -17.85 -9.62
CA ILE A 20 -13.03 -17.00 -8.42
C ILE A 20 -11.78 -17.09 -7.53
N GLU A 21 -11.25 -18.29 -7.25
CA GLU A 21 -10.04 -18.46 -6.42
C GLU A 21 -8.81 -17.78 -7.04
N LYS A 22 -8.70 -17.79 -8.38
CA LYS A 22 -7.59 -17.17 -9.13
C LYS A 22 -7.78 -15.67 -9.36
N GLU A 23 -8.96 -15.12 -9.11
CA GLU A 23 -9.28 -13.71 -9.32
C GLU A 23 -8.36 -12.81 -8.49
N LYS A 24 -7.91 -11.72 -9.11
CA LYS A 24 -7.04 -10.69 -8.52
C LYS A 24 -7.68 -9.31 -8.56
N GLU A 25 -8.67 -9.10 -9.44
CA GLU A 25 -9.40 -7.85 -9.58
C GLU A 25 -10.55 -7.79 -8.58
N ILE A 26 -10.33 -7.03 -7.51
CA ILE A 26 -11.27 -6.94 -6.39
C ILE A 26 -12.66 -6.42 -6.79
N ASP A 27 -12.71 -5.53 -7.78
CA ASP A 27 -13.97 -4.95 -8.26
C ASP A 27 -14.85 -6.00 -8.94
N ARG A 28 -14.26 -7.00 -9.61
CA ARG A 28 -15.02 -8.08 -10.26
C ARG A 28 -15.71 -9.00 -9.27
N LEU A 29 -15.24 -9.06 -8.02
CA LEU A 29 -15.80 -9.88 -6.94
C LEU A 29 -16.94 -9.17 -6.17
N ARG A 30 -17.12 -7.86 -6.34
CA ARG A 30 -18.15 -7.09 -5.64
C ARG A 30 -19.56 -7.57 -5.98
N ASN A 31 -20.51 -7.21 -5.12
CA ASN A 31 -21.93 -7.43 -5.39
C ASN A 31 -22.36 -6.72 -6.68
N PHE A 32 -23.22 -7.39 -7.45
CA PHE A 32 -23.74 -6.92 -8.72
C PHE A 32 -22.70 -6.70 -9.82
N GLN A 33 -21.45 -7.12 -9.61
CA GLN A 33 -20.38 -7.08 -10.60
C GLN A 33 -20.22 -8.43 -11.30
N PHE A 34 -19.17 -8.55 -12.12
CA PHE A 34 -18.90 -9.68 -13.00
C PHE A 34 -19.20 -11.04 -12.37
N TRP A 35 -18.53 -11.42 -11.27
CA TRP A 35 -18.69 -12.76 -10.69
C TRP A 35 -20.07 -12.98 -10.09
N TYR A 36 -20.70 -11.94 -9.56
CA TYR A 36 -22.09 -12.05 -9.11
C TYR A 36 -23.01 -12.42 -10.27
N GLN A 37 -22.88 -11.72 -11.40
CA GLN A 37 -23.69 -11.94 -12.59
C GLN A 37 -23.40 -13.31 -13.22
N GLN A 38 -22.14 -13.75 -13.27
CA GLN A 38 -21.78 -15.08 -13.77
C GLN A 38 -22.41 -16.20 -12.96
N ILE A 39 -22.44 -16.07 -11.62
CA ILE A 39 -23.07 -17.06 -10.75
C ILE A 39 -24.59 -17.07 -10.96
N VAL A 40 -25.24 -15.90 -10.94
CA VAL A 40 -26.70 -15.78 -11.08
C VAL A 40 -27.20 -16.28 -12.44
N ASN A 41 -26.45 -16.01 -13.51
CA ASN A 41 -26.82 -16.40 -14.87
C ASN A 41 -26.41 -17.84 -15.23
N SER A 42 -25.81 -18.59 -14.31
CA SER A 42 -25.40 -19.98 -14.54
C SER A 42 -26.58 -20.94 -14.42
N ASP A 43 -26.52 -22.06 -15.13
CA ASP A 43 -27.50 -23.16 -15.02
C ASP A 43 -27.29 -24.02 -13.75
N ILE A 44 -26.50 -23.53 -12.80
CA ILE A 44 -26.13 -24.22 -11.57
C ILE A 44 -27.29 -24.13 -10.57
N PRO A 45 -27.61 -25.21 -9.84
CA PRO A 45 -28.61 -25.17 -8.78
C PRO A 45 -28.30 -24.13 -7.69
N GLU A 46 -29.35 -23.53 -7.13
CA GLU A 46 -29.27 -22.47 -6.12
C GLU A 46 -28.35 -22.83 -4.93
N THR A 47 -28.38 -24.08 -4.47
CA THR A 47 -27.52 -24.56 -3.38
C THR A 47 -26.03 -24.43 -3.70
N LEU A 48 -25.63 -24.70 -4.95
CA LEU A 48 -24.26 -24.55 -5.43
C LEU A 48 -23.93 -23.10 -5.78
N GLN A 49 -24.90 -22.32 -6.30
CA GLN A 49 -24.73 -20.88 -6.50
C GLN A 49 -24.43 -20.16 -5.17
N ASN A 50 -25.12 -20.54 -4.09
CA ASN A 50 -24.86 -20.01 -2.75
C ASN A 50 -23.43 -20.32 -2.28
N GLN A 51 -22.92 -21.53 -2.56
CA GLN A 51 -21.52 -21.87 -2.27
C GLN A 51 -20.54 -21.01 -3.08
N LEU A 52 -20.83 -20.75 -4.36
CA LEU A 52 -20.02 -19.86 -5.19
C LEU A 52 -20.07 -18.41 -4.69
N HIS A 53 -21.22 -17.93 -4.22
CA HIS A 53 -21.35 -16.60 -3.63
C HIS A 53 -20.55 -16.43 -2.34
N GLU A 54 -20.52 -17.46 -1.48
CA GLU A 54 -19.66 -17.48 -0.30
C GLU A 54 -18.19 -17.52 -0.68
N LYS A 55 -17.80 -18.35 -1.65
CA LYS A 55 -16.42 -18.38 -2.17
C LYS A 55 -15.97 -17.04 -2.72
N ARG A 56 -16.82 -16.38 -3.50
CA ARG A 56 -16.61 -15.02 -4.01
C ARG A 56 -16.43 -14.00 -2.87
N ARG A 57 -17.25 -14.08 -1.82
CA ARG A 57 -17.13 -13.20 -0.65
C ARG A 57 -15.82 -13.43 0.09
N GLN A 58 -15.45 -14.68 0.36
CA GLN A 58 -14.17 -15.04 0.99
C GLN A 58 -12.99 -14.46 0.22
N ARG A 59 -12.99 -14.64 -1.11
CA ARG A 59 -11.93 -14.10 -1.96
C ARG A 59 -11.86 -12.57 -1.92
N PHE A 60 -13.01 -11.91 -1.94
CA PHE A 60 -13.08 -10.45 -1.83
C PHE A 60 -12.45 -9.96 -0.51
N GLU A 61 -12.76 -10.62 0.60
CA GLU A 61 -12.23 -10.29 1.92
C GLU A 61 -10.72 -10.51 2.00
N GLU A 62 -10.20 -11.60 1.42
CA GLU A 62 -8.75 -11.85 1.31
C GLU A 62 -8.03 -10.72 0.58
N LEU A 63 -8.55 -10.32 -0.59
CA LEU A 63 -7.94 -9.25 -1.38
C LEU A 63 -8.05 -7.88 -0.69
N GLU A 64 -9.17 -7.59 -0.03
CA GLU A 64 -9.34 -6.36 0.77
C GLU A 64 -8.35 -6.32 1.95
N TYR A 65 -8.14 -7.46 2.62
CA TYR A 65 -7.16 -7.57 3.70
C TYR A 65 -5.74 -7.28 3.20
N ILE A 66 -5.32 -7.92 2.11
CA ILE A 66 -4.00 -7.70 1.49
C ILE A 66 -3.83 -6.22 1.09
N ARG A 67 -4.85 -5.64 0.47
CA ARG A 67 -4.85 -4.22 0.07
C ARG A 67 -4.67 -3.29 1.28
N LYS A 68 -5.43 -3.52 2.36
CA LYS A 68 -5.32 -2.73 3.59
C LYS A 68 -3.97 -2.88 4.25
N TYR A 69 -3.46 -4.12 4.36
CA TYR A 69 -2.15 -4.41 4.90
C TYR A 69 -1.03 -3.67 4.14
N ASN A 70 -1.05 -3.73 2.81
CA ASN A 70 -0.07 -3.05 1.96
C ASN A 70 -0.14 -1.52 2.11
N ASN A 71 -1.35 -0.96 2.22
CA ASN A 71 -1.51 0.46 2.48
C ASN A 71 -0.92 0.87 3.83
N ASN A 72 -1.17 0.10 4.89
CA ASN A 72 -0.60 0.36 6.22
C ASN A 72 0.93 0.30 6.19
N LYS A 73 1.51 -0.72 5.55
CA LYS A 73 2.96 -0.84 5.36
C LYS A 73 3.55 0.34 4.61
N LYS A 74 2.86 0.83 3.58
CA LYS A 74 3.28 2.02 2.84
C LYS A 74 3.33 3.26 3.74
N TYR A 75 2.34 3.46 4.60
CA TYR A 75 2.34 4.56 5.56
C TYR A 75 3.47 4.44 6.59
N GLU A 76 3.67 3.26 7.18
CA GLU A 76 4.78 3.01 8.11
C GLU A 76 6.14 3.35 7.49
N LEU A 77 6.38 2.91 6.24
CA LEU A 77 7.62 3.20 5.52
C LEU A 77 7.79 4.70 5.22
N GLN A 78 6.70 5.41 4.92
CA GLN A 78 6.74 6.86 4.71
C GLN A 78 7.08 7.61 6.00
N THR A 79 6.52 7.19 7.13
CA THR A 79 6.84 7.76 8.45
C THR A 79 8.30 7.53 8.80
N LEU A 80 8.79 6.29 8.73
CA LEU A 80 10.19 5.95 9.01
C LEU A 80 11.17 6.74 8.12
N ARG A 81 10.85 6.89 6.83
CA ARG A 81 11.66 7.70 5.91
C ARG A 81 11.71 9.16 6.35
N SER A 82 10.57 9.72 6.76
CA SER A 82 10.47 11.12 7.18
C SER A 82 11.24 11.37 8.49
N GLU A 83 11.12 10.47 9.45
CA GLU A 83 11.88 10.50 10.71
C GLU A 83 13.39 10.42 10.44
N ARG A 84 13.83 9.50 9.57
CA ARG A 84 15.24 9.35 9.24
C ARG A 84 15.82 10.59 8.56
N LEU A 85 15.07 11.24 7.68
CA LEU A 85 15.48 12.49 7.05
C LEU A 85 15.64 13.62 8.08
N LYS A 86 14.73 13.68 9.06
CA LYS A 86 14.79 14.66 10.15
C LYS A 86 16.03 14.44 11.03
N GLU A 87 16.31 13.20 11.41
CA GLU A 87 17.52 12.84 12.16
C GLU A 87 18.80 13.25 11.43
N LEU A 88 18.90 12.92 10.13
CA LEU A 88 20.07 13.26 9.33
C LEU A 88 20.24 14.77 9.18
N SER A 89 19.14 15.50 8.98
CA SER A 89 19.16 16.96 8.91
C SER A 89 19.64 17.58 10.21
N ASN A 90 19.11 17.11 11.36
CA ASN A 90 19.54 17.61 12.67
C ASN A 90 21.03 17.35 12.90
N LYS A 91 21.49 16.14 12.60
CA LYS A 91 22.90 15.78 12.72
C LYS A 91 23.80 16.67 11.85
N TYR A 92 23.38 16.96 10.62
CA TYR A 92 24.12 17.84 9.72
C TYR A 92 24.20 19.29 10.25
N TYR A 93 23.10 19.82 10.80
CA TYR A 93 23.12 21.14 11.44
C TYR A 93 24.05 21.19 12.66
N GLU A 94 24.01 20.16 13.52
CA GLU A 94 24.92 20.06 14.67
C GLU A 94 26.40 19.94 14.26
N GLU A 95 26.70 19.32 13.11
CA GLU A 95 28.06 19.24 12.57
C GLU A 95 28.52 20.60 12.02
N ILE A 96 27.66 21.31 11.28
CA ILE A 96 27.97 22.67 10.80
C ILE A 96 28.22 23.63 11.97
N GLU A 97 27.38 23.61 13.00
CA GLU A 97 27.55 24.48 14.17
C GLU A 97 28.89 24.28 14.88
N LYS A 98 29.46 23.07 14.84
CA LYS A 98 30.79 22.77 15.40
C LYS A 98 31.93 23.27 14.52
N GLU A 99 31.72 23.35 13.21
CA GLU A 99 32.73 23.79 12.24
C GLU A 99 32.76 25.31 12.03
N ILE A 100 31.65 26.00 12.29
CA ILE A 100 31.61 27.47 12.24
C ILE A 100 32.26 28.02 13.52
N PRO A 101 33.42 28.71 13.44
CA PRO A 101 33.99 29.36 14.61
C PRO A 101 33.02 30.42 15.13
N MET A 102 32.78 30.40 16.45
CA MET A 102 31.96 31.39 17.13
C MET A 102 32.61 32.77 16.93
N ILE A 103 32.01 33.63 16.11
CA ILE A 103 32.46 35.02 15.96
C ILE A 103 32.01 35.75 17.22
N ASN A 104 32.93 35.93 18.16
CA ASN A 104 32.73 36.80 19.31
C ASN A 104 33.18 38.22 18.93
N ASP A 105 32.50 39.24 19.44
CA ASP A 105 32.81 40.66 19.16
C ASP A 105 34.27 41.04 19.49
N ASP A 106 34.93 40.28 20.37
CA ASP A 106 36.37 40.42 20.66
C ASP A 106 37.28 40.18 19.45
N ILE A 107 36.88 39.32 18.50
CA ILE A 107 37.66 39.03 17.28
C ILE A 107 37.58 40.19 16.30
N LEU A 108 36.39 40.81 16.16
CA LEU A 108 36.16 41.97 15.27
C LEU A 108 36.82 43.27 15.76
N LEU A 109 37.11 43.38 17.06
CA LEU A 109 37.76 44.55 17.66
C LEU A 109 39.27 44.38 17.85
N SER A 110 39.81 43.17 17.61
CA SER A 110 41.24 42.87 17.78
C SER A 110 42.12 43.32 16.61
N ASP A 111 41.55 43.49 15.41
CA ASP A 111 42.26 44.08 14.28
C ASP A 111 42.16 45.60 14.37
N GLY A 112 42.84 46.13 15.40
CA GLY A 112 43.16 47.55 15.54
C GLY A 112 44.09 47.97 14.41
N GLY A 113 43.55 48.04 13.20
CA GLY A 113 44.19 48.56 12.02
C GLY A 113 44.70 49.96 12.34
N ARG A 114 46.03 50.08 12.45
CA ARG A 114 46.69 51.38 12.45
C ARG A 114 46.37 52.04 11.11
N PHE A 115 45.43 52.96 11.11
CA PHE A 115 45.30 53.92 10.03
C PHE A 115 46.55 54.81 10.05
N ASP A 116 47.47 54.61 9.10
CA ASP A 116 48.64 55.47 8.88
C ASP A 116 48.15 56.79 8.25
N ASN A 117 47.72 57.72 9.09
CA ASN A 117 47.38 59.09 8.69
C ASN A 117 48.67 59.91 8.51
N ARG A 118 49.31 59.77 7.35
CA ARG A 118 50.32 60.73 6.89
C ARG A 118 49.63 61.78 6.02
N ILE A 119 49.48 62.98 6.60
CA ILE A 119 49.19 64.24 5.91
C ILE A 119 50.51 64.78 5.37
#